data_AF-Q38ZN3-F1
#
_entry.id   AF-Q38ZN3-F1
#
_cell.length_a   1.000
_cell.length_b   1.000
_cell.length_c   1.000
_cell.angle_alpha   90.00
_cell.angle_beta   90.00
_cell.angle_gamma   90.00
#
_symmetry.space_group_name_H-M   'P 1'
#
loop_
_entity.id
_entity.type
_entity.pdbx_description
1 polymer ?
#
loop_
_entity_poly.entity_id
_entity_poly.type
_entity_poly.pdbx_seq_one_letter_code
_entity_poly.pdbx_strand_id
1 'polypeptide(L)' 'MAVGTATLVLDMKMSEAFDWSDDATIVREALWDHYMESNGHNTDQTVAAMKPYLSMSDSEVRTKAEALLKK' A
#
# COMPACT_ATOMS: atom_id res chain seq x y z
N MET A 1 -3.92 5.23 26.02
CA MET A 1 -4.69 5.16 24.76
C MET A 1 -4.81 3.68 24.42
N ALA A 2 -6.02 3.11 24.43
CA ALA A 2 -6.20 1.74 23.99
C ALA A 2 -6.07 1.73 22.47
N VAL A 3 -4.95 1.24 21.95
CA VAL A 3 -4.82 0.91 20.52
C VAL A 3 -5.62 -0.39 20.33
N GLY A 4 -6.93 -0.24 20.12
CA GLY A 4 -7.76 -1.31 19.58
C GLY A 4 -7.25 -1.62 18.18
N THR A 5 -6.93 -2.88 17.93
CA THR A 5 -6.31 -3.41 16.71
C THR A 5 -7.26 -3.30 15.51
N ALA A 6 -7.43 -2.10 14.96
CA ALA A 6 -7.94 -1.95 13.61
C ALA A 6 -6.79 -2.31 12.67
N THR A 7 -6.91 -3.43 11.96
CA THR A 7 -5.96 -3.78 10.89
C THR A 7 -6.07 -2.71 9.82
N LEU A 8 -4.99 -1.94 9.61
CA LEU A 8 -4.92 -0.94 8.55
C LEU A 8 -4.94 -1.63 7.19
N VAL A 9 -5.52 -1.00 6.16
CA VAL A 9 -5.50 -1.55 4.79
C VAL A 9 -4.07 -1.85 4.32
N LEU A 10 -3.10 -1.03 4.73
CA LEU A 10 -1.69 -1.23 4.39
C LEU A 10 -1.13 -2.57 4.87
N ASP A 11 -1.69 -3.15 5.93
CA ASP A 11 -1.21 -4.40 6.54
C ASP A 11 -2.06 -5.62 6.14
N MET A 12 -3.06 -5.43 5.28
CA MET A 12 -3.86 -6.52 4.71
C MET A 12 -3.16 -7.12 3.49
N LYS A 13 -3.51 -8.36 3.12
CA LYS A 13 -3.15 -8.89 1.80
C LYS A 13 -3.94 -8.15 0.71
N MET A 14 -3.37 -8.06 -0.48
CA MET A 14 -4.07 -7.51 -1.65
C MET A 14 -5.40 -8.24 -1.89
N SER A 15 -5.42 -9.58 -1.76
CA SER A 15 -6.63 -10.39 -1.88
C SER A 15 -7.68 -10.19 -0.79
N GLU A 16 -7.28 -9.66 0.38
CA GLU A 16 -8.22 -9.35 1.48
C GLU A 16 -8.73 -7.91 1.37
N ALA A 17 -7.90 -7.01 0.81
CA ALA A 17 -8.23 -5.61 0.66
C ALA A 17 -8.97 -5.30 -0.65
N PHE A 18 -8.74 -6.05 -1.72
CA PHE A 18 -9.19 -5.71 -3.07
C PHE A 18 -9.78 -6.92 -3.81
N ASP A 19 -11.06 -6.82 -4.19
CA ASP A 19 -11.78 -7.89 -4.91
C ASP A 19 -11.23 -8.20 -6.31
N TRP A 20 -10.35 -7.34 -6.84
CA TRP A 20 -9.75 -7.51 -8.17
C TRP A 20 -8.38 -8.21 -8.14
N SER A 21 -7.85 -8.51 -6.96
CA SER A 21 -6.53 -9.13 -6.79
C SER A 21 -6.67 -10.46 -6.06
N ASP A 22 -6.01 -11.50 -6.56
CA ASP A 22 -5.82 -12.77 -5.83
C ASP A 22 -4.44 -12.84 -5.15
N ASP A 23 -3.63 -11.79 -5.25
CA ASP A 23 -2.27 -11.74 -4.72
C ASP A 23 -2.24 -11.76 -3.18
N ALA A 24 -1.37 -12.58 -2.61
CA ALA A 24 -1.17 -12.71 -1.17
C ALA A 24 -0.17 -11.69 -0.60
N THR A 25 0.45 -10.87 -1.45
CA THR A 25 1.34 -9.78 -1.08
C THR A 25 0.60 -8.74 -0.25
N ILE A 26 1.28 -8.18 0.74
CA ILE A 26 0.71 -7.14 1.60
C ILE A 26 0.59 -5.83 0.82
N VAL A 27 -0.49 -5.06 1.03
CA VAL A 27 -0.75 -3.81 0.29
C VAL A 27 0.43 -2.84 0.36
N ARG A 28 1.05 -2.70 1.54
CA ARG A 28 2.26 -1.88 1.73
C ARG A 28 3.42 -2.31 0.85
N GLU A 29 3.67 -3.61 0.75
CA GLU A 29 4.76 -4.18 -0.05
C GLU A 29 4.47 -4.01 -1.54
N ALA A 30 3.23 -4.26 -1.98
CA ALA A 30 2.85 -4.06 -3.37
C ALA A 30 3.01 -2.59 -3.82
N LEU A 31 2.66 -1.63 -2.96
CA LEU A 31 2.91 -0.21 -3.19
C LEU A 31 4.41 0.12 -3.22
N TRP A 32 5.18 -0.43 -2.28
CA TRP A 32 6.62 -0.25 -2.23
C TRP A 32 7.29 -0.73 -3.52
N ASP A 33 6.97 -1.95 -3.96
CA ASP A 33 7.50 -2.55 -5.18
C ASP A 33 7.12 -1.75 -6.42
N HIS A 34 5.89 -1.24 -6.51
CA HIS A 34 5.50 -0.33 -7.59
C HIS A 34 6.43 0.89 -7.67
N TYR A 35 6.70 1.54 -6.54
CA TYR A 35 7.58 2.70 -6.52
C TYR A 35 9.02 2.32 -6.85
N MET A 36 9.54 1.22 -6.29
CA MET A 36 10.87 0.69 -6.61
C MET A 36 11.04 0.49 -8.12
N GLU A 37 10.10 -0.19 -8.78
CA GLU A 37 10.16 -0.41 -10.22
C GLU A 37 10.09 0.91 -11.01
N SER A 38 9.28 1.87 -10.54
CA SER A 38 9.12 3.16 -11.20
C SER A 38 10.34 4.09 -11.09
N ASN A 39 11.15 3.92 -10.04
CA ASN A 39 12.23 4.85 -9.69
C ASN A 39 13.64 4.24 -9.82
N GLY A 40 13.76 3.10 -10.50
CA GLY A 40 15.04 2.42 -10.70
C GLY A 40 15.64 1.87 -9.40
N HIS A 41 14.79 1.35 -8.52
CA HIS A 41 15.14 0.78 -7.21
C HIS A 41 15.80 1.78 -6.25
N ASN A 42 15.43 3.05 -6.35
CA ASN A 42 15.93 4.09 -5.46
C ASN A 42 15.16 4.09 -4.13
N THR A 43 15.75 3.48 -3.11
CA THR A 43 15.16 3.37 -1.78
C THR A 43 14.80 4.73 -1.16
N ASP A 44 15.61 5.77 -1.33
CA ASP A 44 15.32 7.10 -0.75
C ASP A 44 14.04 7.71 -1.35
N GLN A 45 13.87 7.55 -2.67
CA GLN A 45 12.66 8.00 -3.36
C GLN A 45 11.45 7.15 -3.00
N THR A 46 11.61 5.84 -2.86
CA THR A 46 10.53 4.94 -2.42
C THR A 46 10.07 5.29 -1.00
N VAL A 47 11.00 5.53 -0.07
CA VAL A 47 10.67 5.98 1.30
C VAL A 47 9.93 7.32 1.27
N ALA A 48 10.39 8.28 0.45
CA ALA A 48 9.71 9.56 0.31
C ALA A 48 8.29 9.40 -0.25
N ALA A 49 8.09 8.50 -1.21
CA ALA A 49 6.79 8.20 -1.81
C ALA A 49 5.84 7.45 -0.85
N MET A 50 6.38 6.59 0.02
CA MET A 50 5.60 5.81 0.98
C MET A 50 5.23 6.60 2.25
N LYS A 51 5.99 7.64 2.61
CA LYS A 51 5.76 8.45 3.82
C LYS A 51 4.33 9.01 3.97
N PRO A 52 3.66 9.53 2.92
CA PRO A 52 2.29 10.05 3.03
C PRO A 52 1.26 8.99 3.45
N TYR A 53 1.48 7.71 3.11
CA TYR A 53 0.53 6.63 3.43
C TYR A 53 0.38 6.40 4.93
N LEU A 54 1.36 6.81 5.75
CA LEU A 54 1.31 6.69 7.21
C LEU A 54 0.26 7.61 7.86
N SER A 55 -0.27 8.58 7.11
CA SER A 55 -1.28 9.52 7.58
C SER A 55 -2.56 9.51 6.75
N MET A 56 -2.63 8.66 5.73
CA MET A 56 -3.82 8.47 4.90
C MET A 56 -4.87 7.62 5.63
N SER A 57 -6.14 7.91 5.37
CA SER A 57 -7.24 7.02 5.74
C SER A 57 -7.26 5.77 4.85
N ASP A 58 -7.89 4.70 5.33
CA ASP A 58 -8.01 3.44 4.57
C ASP A 58 -8.65 3.63 3.19
N SER A 59 -9.62 4.54 3.06
CA SER A 59 -10.25 4.86 1.76
C SER A 59 -9.29 5.55 0.79
N GLU A 60 -8.44 6.44 1.29
CA GLU A 60 -7.39 7.09 0.50
C GLU A 60 -6.32 6.08 0.06
N VAL A 61 -5.89 5.20 0.98
CA VAL A 61 -4.96 4.11 0.66
C VAL A 61 -5.54 3.21 -0.43
N ARG A 62 -6.79 2.77 -0.30
CA ARG A 62 -7.49 1.96 -1.32
C ARG A 62 -7.50 2.65 -2.67
N THR A 63 -7.93 3.91 -2.71
CA THR A 63 -7.99 4.70 -3.95
C THR A 63 -6.63 4.81 -4.62
N LYS A 64 -5.56 5.04 -3.85
CA LYS A 64 -4.19 5.11 -4.35
C LYS A 64 -3.68 3.76 -4.85
N ALA A 65 -3.92 2.69 -4.09
CA ALA A 65 -3.53 1.35 -4.48
C ALA A 65 -4.22 0.91 -5.78
N GLU A 66 -5.53 1.16 -5.93
CA GLU A 66 -6.24 0.88 -7.17
C GLU A 66 -5.67 1.66 -8.36
N ALA A 67 -5.36 2.94 -8.19
CA ALA A 67 -4.81 3.76 -9.26
C ALA A 67 -3.40 3.32 -9.72
N LEU A 68 -2.59 2.74 -8.83
CA LEU A 68 -1.19 2.40 -9.11
C LEU A 68 -1.00 0.91 -9.48
N LEU A 69 -1.76 0.02 -8.83
CA LEU A 69 -1.55 -1.42 -8.86
C LEU A 69 -2.55 -2.17 -9.74
N LYS A 70 -3.75 -1.64 -9.96
CA LYS A 70 -4.74 -2.28 -10.84
C LYS A 70 -4.28 -2.16 -12.30
N LYS A 71 -4.11 -3.28 -12.98
CA LYS A 71 -3.74 -3.38 -14.40
C LYS A 71 -4.90 -3.92 -15.23
#